data_AF-A0A7S0BIN7-F1
#
_entry.id   AF-A0A7S0BIN7-F1
#
_cell.length_a   1.000
_cell.length_b   1.000
_cell.length_c   1.000
_cell.angle_alpha   90.00
_cell.angle_beta   90.00
_cell.angle_gamma   90.00
#
_symmetry.space_group_name_H-M   'P 1'
#
loop_
_entity.id
_entity.type
_entity.pdbx_description
1 polymer ?
#
loop_
_entity_poly.entity_id
_entity_poly.type
_entity_poly.pdbx_seq_one_letter_code
_entity_poly.pdbx_strand_id
1 'polypeptide(L)'
;MKGAYSDPERVLAEYSQEAIFPDITYGVESGGHPRNIPDLTWEQFKGFHDNYYHPSNARVWFYGDGDEGRRLEKVNEFLQDFEEIDISSSAVPLQERWTEPRAVEHTYDCGSEGDPSNKYMTTLNWMLTPMDQTEPEKILALTVLSQLLLSTSASPLRKALTDSGLGEDIVGGGLETDLRQMSFSVGMKGLTK
;
A
#
# COMPACT_ATOMS: atom_id res chain seq x y z
N MET A 1 7.47 14.77 -3.35
CA MET A 1 6.29 14.44 -2.52
C MET A 1 5.31 15.58 -2.24
N LYS A 2 5.69 16.87 -2.20
CA LYS A 2 4.70 17.95 -1.90
C LYS A 2 3.43 17.92 -2.75
N GLY A 3 3.52 17.70 -4.07
CA GLY A 3 2.35 17.57 -4.95
C GLY A 3 1.57 16.26 -4.78
N ALA A 4 2.18 15.22 -4.21
CA ALA A 4 1.47 13.99 -3.87
C ALA A 4 0.56 14.21 -2.65
N TYR A 5 1.01 15.01 -1.68
CA TYR A 5 0.24 15.39 -0.49
C TYR A 5 -0.83 16.46 -0.74
N SER A 6 -0.96 16.97 -1.98
CA SER A 6 -2.09 17.83 -2.37
C SER A 6 -3.27 17.04 -2.95
N ASP A 7 -3.16 15.72 -3.06
CA ASP A 7 -4.26 14.83 -3.44
C ASP A 7 -4.90 14.22 -2.18
N PRO A 8 -6.12 14.64 -1.80
CA PRO A 8 -6.80 14.12 -0.62
C PRO A 8 -7.01 12.62 -0.62
N GLU A 9 -7.28 12.00 -1.77
CA GLU A 9 -7.52 10.56 -1.85
C GLU A 9 -6.23 9.78 -1.64
N ARG A 10 -5.09 10.29 -2.13
CA ARG A 10 -3.78 9.72 -1.81
C ARG A 10 -3.49 9.80 -0.31
N VAL A 11 -3.74 10.96 0.31
CA VAL A 11 -3.55 11.14 1.76
C VAL A 11 -4.46 10.19 2.56
N LEU A 12 -5.71 10.00 2.12
CA LEU A 12 -6.62 9.04 2.72
C LEU A 12 -6.12 7.59 2.61
N ALA A 13 -5.56 7.21 1.45
CA ALA A 13 -5.00 5.88 1.23
C ALA A 13 -3.76 5.63 2.12
N GLU A 14 -2.88 6.63 2.23
CA GLU A 14 -1.71 6.61 3.12
C GLU A 14 -2.14 6.39 4.57
N TYR A 15 -3.03 7.24 5.10
CA TYR A 15 -3.52 7.09 6.48
C TYR A 15 -4.30 5.78 6.69
N SER A 16 -5.01 5.29 5.67
CA SER A 16 -5.69 3.99 5.76
C SER A 16 -4.69 2.84 5.92
N GLN A 17 -3.57 2.88 5.19
CA GLN A 17 -2.49 1.89 5.30
C GLN A 17 -1.77 2.01 6.65
N GLU A 18 -1.40 3.22 7.06
CA GLU A 18 -0.74 3.47 8.34
C GLU A 18 -1.60 3.02 9.51
N ALA A 19 -2.91 3.28 9.43
CA ALA A 19 -3.86 2.87 10.45
C ALA A 19 -3.86 1.35 10.63
N ILE A 20 -3.86 0.55 9.56
CA ILE A 20 -3.96 -0.91 9.69
C ILE A 20 -2.61 -1.63 9.85
N PHE A 21 -1.48 -0.97 9.57
CA PHE A 21 -0.13 -1.52 9.71
C PHE A 21 0.83 -0.64 10.55
N PRO A 22 0.45 -0.23 11.78
CA PRO A 22 1.19 0.79 12.54
C PRO A 22 2.56 0.35 13.06
N ASP A 23 2.81 -0.96 13.19
CA ASP A 23 3.98 -1.46 13.92
C ASP A 23 5.12 -1.92 13.00
N ILE A 24 4.92 -1.85 11.69
CA ILE A 24 5.84 -2.38 10.67
C ILE A 24 6.12 -1.32 9.58
N THR A 25 6.97 -1.65 8.60
CA THR A 25 7.40 -0.70 7.56
C THR A 25 6.29 -0.07 6.71
N TYR A 26 5.08 -0.62 6.74
CA TYR A 26 3.91 -0.07 6.03
C TYR A 26 3.24 1.08 6.81
N GLY A 27 3.61 1.28 8.08
CA GLY A 27 3.17 2.38 8.94
C GLY A 27 3.91 3.71 8.71
N VAL A 28 4.72 3.79 7.65
CA VAL A 28 5.44 5.01 7.24
C VAL A 28 5.37 5.21 5.73
N GLU A 29 5.42 6.46 5.27
CA GLU A 29 5.43 6.78 3.83
C GLU A 29 6.81 6.53 3.20
N SER A 30 6.92 5.46 2.42
CA SER A 30 8.15 5.08 1.70
C SER A 30 8.56 6.09 0.62
N GLY A 31 7.60 6.84 0.06
CA GLY A 31 7.88 7.95 -0.87
C GLY A 31 8.56 9.15 -0.21
N GLY A 32 8.50 9.23 1.12
CA GLY A 32 9.05 10.30 1.94
C GLY A 32 8.04 11.41 2.24
N HIS A 33 7.62 11.51 3.49
CA HIS A 33 6.78 12.62 3.93
C HIS A 33 7.55 13.96 3.79
N PRO A 34 7.00 15.02 3.14
CA PRO A 34 7.71 16.27 2.86
C PRO A 34 8.32 16.97 4.07
N ARG A 35 7.76 16.76 5.27
CA ARG A 35 8.30 17.32 6.51
C ARG A 35 9.52 16.55 7.03
N ASN A 36 9.69 15.29 6.65
CA ASN A 36 10.71 14.39 7.16
C ASN A 36 11.87 14.19 6.16
N ILE A 37 11.62 14.37 4.85
CA ILE A 37 12.68 14.30 3.82
C ILE A 37 13.91 15.16 4.17
N PRO A 38 13.80 16.40 4.68
CA PRO A 38 14.96 17.22 5.02
C PRO A 38 15.84 16.65 6.14
N ASP A 39 15.32 15.72 6.93
CA ASP A 39 16.06 15.09 8.04
C ASP A 39 16.96 13.93 7.57
N LEU A 40 16.80 13.48 6.32
CA LEU A 40 17.59 12.38 5.74
C LEU A 40 19.06 12.82 5.55
N THR A 41 19.98 12.15 6.24
CA THR A 41 21.42 12.39 6.07
C THR A 41 22.02 11.56 4.94
N TRP A 42 23.20 11.98 4.47
CA TRP A 42 23.97 11.22 3.47
C TRP A 42 24.33 9.82 3.98
N GLU A 43 24.71 9.71 5.26
CA GLU A 43 25.09 8.43 5.89
C GLU A 43 23.90 7.47 5.95
N GLN A 44 22.70 7.97 6.25
CA GLN A 44 21.47 7.17 6.23
C GLN A 44 21.12 6.71 4.81
N PHE A 45 21.20 7.62 3.82
CA PHE A 45 20.97 7.29 2.42
C PHE A 45 21.94 6.21 1.93
N LYS A 46 23.23 6.40 2.15
CA LYS A 46 24.26 5.43 1.76
C LYS A 46 24.11 4.11 2.52
N GLY A 47 23.85 4.17 3.83
CA GLY A 47 23.63 2.98 4.64
C GLY A 47 22.43 2.16 4.18
N PHE A 48 21.34 2.79 3.72
CA PHE A 48 20.22 2.08 3.12
C PHE A 48 20.65 1.32 1.85
N HIS A 49 21.40 1.97 0.96
CA HIS A 49 21.93 1.32 -0.24
C HIS A 49 22.83 0.12 0.13
N ASP A 50 23.80 0.32 1.01
CA ASP A 50 24.76 -0.71 1.40
C ASP A 50 24.07 -1.95 2.01
N ASN A 51 22.97 -1.77 2.75
CA ASN A 51 22.24 -2.86 3.38
C ASN A 51 21.21 -3.55 2.46
N TYR A 52 20.53 -2.81 1.57
CA TYR A 52 19.38 -3.34 0.83
C TYR A 52 19.64 -3.63 -0.66
N TYR A 53 20.68 -3.03 -1.26
CA TYR A 53 21.02 -3.23 -2.68
C TYR A 53 22.05 -4.35 -2.92
N HIS A 54 22.45 -5.06 -1.87
CA HIS A 54 23.30 -6.24 -2.01
C HIS A 54 22.58 -7.34 -2.81
N PRO A 55 23.24 -8.06 -3.73
CA PRO A 55 22.57 -9.02 -4.60
C PRO A 55 21.90 -10.21 -3.89
N SER A 56 22.35 -10.57 -2.68
CA SER A 56 21.65 -11.54 -1.82
C SER A 56 20.20 -11.14 -1.51
N ASN A 57 19.87 -9.85 -1.54
CA ASN A 57 18.52 -9.33 -1.34
C ASN A 57 17.78 -9.03 -2.66
N ALA A 58 18.42 -9.25 -3.81
CA ALA A 58 17.88 -8.91 -5.12
C ALA A 58 17.03 -10.07 -5.70
N ARG A 59 16.05 -9.70 -6.53
CA ARG A 59 15.32 -10.63 -7.40
C ARG A 59 15.46 -10.13 -8.83
N VAL A 60 15.97 -10.98 -9.72
CA VAL A 60 16.15 -10.64 -11.14
C VAL A 60 15.07 -11.35 -11.95
N TRP A 61 14.35 -10.60 -12.78
CA TRP A 61 13.26 -11.11 -13.61
C TRP A 61 13.58 -10.95 -15.09
N PHE A 62 13.40 -12.02 -15.87
CA PHE A 62 13.49 -12.00 -17.33
C PHE A 62 12.19 -12.51 -17.95
N TYR A 63 11.77 -11.90 -19.05
CA TYR A 63 10.62 -12.35 -19.85
C TYR A 63 10.92 -12.15 -21.34
N GLY A 64 10.56 -13.13 -22.16
CA GLY A 64 10.75 -13.10 -23.62
C GLY A 64 11.50 -14.32 -24.15
N ASP A 65 11.65 -14.37 -25.47
CA ASP A 65 12.17 -15.52 -26.25
C ASP A 65 13.70 -15.59 -26.39
N GLY A 66 14.43 -14.60 -25.87
CA GLY A 66 15.90 -14.60 -25.87
C GLY A 66 16.54 -15.78 -25.12
N ASP A 67 17.78 -16.08 -25.52
CA ASP A 67 18.57 -17.19 -24.97
C ASP A 67 18.80 -17.06 -23.44
N GLU A 68 18.52 -18.15 -22.71
CA GLU A 68 18.62 -18.21 -21.25
C GLU A 68 20.08 -18.18 -20.77
N GLY A 69 20.97 -18.92 -21.45
CA GLY A 69 22.39 -18.98 -21.07
C GLY A 69 23.03 -17.60 -21.07
N ARG A 70 22.78 -16.81 -22.12
CA ARG A 70 23.24 -15.42 -22.21
C ARG A 70 22.70 -14.50 -21.13
N ARG A 71 21.48 -14.75 -20.63
CA ARG A 71 20.92 -13.97 -19.52
C ARG A 71 21.64 -14.29 -18.22
N LEU A 72 21.87 -15.58 -17.95
CA LEU A 72 22.57 -16.03 -16.74
C LEU A 72 24.04 -15.61 -16.76
N GLU A 73 24.71 -15.66 -17.91
CA GLU A 73 26.07 -15.13 -18.08
C GLU A 73 26.14 -13.64 -17.70
N LYS A 74 25.21 -12.82 -18.21
CA LYS A 74 25.12 -11.39 -17.86
C LYS A 74 24.84 -11.12 -16.39
N VAL A 75 24.01 -11.94 -15.75
CA VAL A 75 23.77 -11.82 -14.31
C VAL A 75 25.04 -12.19 -13.54
N ASN A 76 25.69 -13.28 -13.93
CA ASN A 76 26.93 -13.73 -13.30
C ASN A 76 28.08 -12.71 -13.45
N GLU A 77 28.15 -11.97 -14.57
CA GLU A 77 29.11 -10.88 -14.74
C GLU A 77 29.09 -9.88 -13.58
N PHE A 78 27.91 -9.66 -12.97
CA PHE A 78 27.73 -8.79 -11.81
C PHE A 78 27.79 -9.55 -10.48
N LEU A 79 27.14 -10.72 -10.37
CA LEU A 79 27.05 -11.46 -9.10
C LEU A 79 28.38 -12.04 -8.63
N GLN A 80 29.30 -12.36 -9.55
CA GLN A 80 30.58 -13.02 -9.23
C GLN A 80 31.48 -12.22 -8.28
N ASP A 81 31.25 -10.90 -8.17
CA ASP A 81 32.04 -9.99 -7.34
C ASP A 81 31.50 -9.87 -5.90
N PHE A 82 30.44 -10.60 -5.56
CA PHE A 82 29.77 -10.52 -4.25
C PHE A 82 29.80 -11.85 -3.49
N GLU A 83 29.98 -11.77 -2.18
CA GLU A 83 29.81 -12.89 -1.26
C GLU A 83 28.38 -12.90 -0.69
N GLU A 84 27.87 -14.07 -0.32
CA GLU A 84 26.54 -14.15 0.31
C GLU A 84 26.53 -13.46 1.68
N ILE A 85 25.48 -12.69 1.96
CA ILE A 85 25.25 -12.05 3.26
C ILE A 85 23.91 -12.49 3.87
N ASP A 86 23.80 -12.39 5.20
CA ASP A 86 22.51 -12.57 5.87
C ASP A 86 21.59 -11.37 5.59
N ILE A 87 20.41 -11.66 5.02
CA ILE A 87 19.38 -10.69 4.68
C ILE A 87 18.16 -10.80 5.60
N SER A 88 18.23 -11.56 6.70
CA SER A 88 17.10 -11.76 7.61
C SER A 88 16.48 -10.44 8.11
N SER A 89 17.30 -9.40 8.26
CA SER A 89 16.88 -8.05 8.66
C SER A 89 16.06 -7.29 7.61
N SER A 90 16.07 -7.71 6.33
CA SER A 90 15.26 -7.11 5.26
C SER A 90 13.84 -7.68 5.17
N ALA A 91 13.57 -8.79 5.86
CA ALA A 91 12.27 -9.44 5.84
C ALA A 91 11.22 -8.54 6.49
N VAL A 92 10.14 -8.24 5.77
CA VAL A 92 9.03 -7.46 6.30
C VAL A 92 8.23 -8.35 7.26
N PRO A 93 8.11 -8.02 8.56
CA PRO A 93 7.37 -8.84 9.53
C PRO A 93 5.84 -8.78 9.27
N LEU A 94 5.09 -9.63 9.98
CA LEU A 94 3.64 -9.53 10.00
C LEU A 94 3.20 -8.51 11.05
N GLN A 95 2.20 -7.70 10.70
CA GLN A 95 1.46 -6.84 11.62
C GLN A 95 0.54 -7.69 12.50
N GLU A 96 0.60 -7.44 13.80
CA GLU A 96 -0.29 -8.09 14.76
C GLU A 96 -1.74 -7.64 14.58
N ARG A 97 -2.66 -8.61 14.68
CA ARG A 97 -4.10 -8.35 14.62
C ARG A 97 -4.57 -7.67 15.89
N TRP A 98 -5.41 -6.65 15.72
CA TRP A 98 -6.12 -6.06 16.84
C TRP A 98 -7.20 -7.00 17.35
N THR A 99 -7.49 -6.86 18.65
CA THR A 99 -8.60 -7.55 19.32
C THR A 99 -9.91 -6.80 19.20
N GLU A 100 -9.87 -5.51 18.86
CA GLU A 100 -11.04 -4.64 18.71
C GLU A 100 -10.84 -3.63 17.57
N PRO A 101 -11.93 -3.14 16.94
CA PRO A 101 -11.86 -2.10 15.93
C PRO A 101 -11.29 -0.80 16.48
N ARG A 102 -10.56 -0.04 15.65
CA ARG A 102 -10.04 1.29 15.99
C ARG A 102 -10.61 2.33 15.04
N ALA A 103 -10.76 3.56 15.55
CA ALA A 103 -11.12 4.73 14.78
C ALA A 103 -9.99 5.75 14.88
N VAL A 104 -9.62 6.33 13.74
CA VAL A 104 -8.61 7.40 13.65
C VAL A 104 -9.21 8.56 12.87
N GLU A 105 -8.88 9.78 13.28
CA GLU A 105 -9.30 11.00 12.59
C GLU A 105 -8.04 11.78 12.20
N HIS A 106 -7.94 12.10 10.91
CA HIS A 106 -6.84 12.88 10.37
C HIS A 106 -7.37 14.11 9.63
N THR A 107 -6.51 15.11 9.49
CA THR A 107 -6.80 16.31 8.71
C THR A 107 -5.98 16.29 7.43
N TYR A 108 -6.50 16.95 6.40
CA TYR A 108 -5.83 17.14 5.13
C TYR A 108 -6.09 18.58 4.65
N ASP A 109 -5.26 19.07 3.73
CA ASP A 109 -5.46 20.39 3.15
C ASP A 109 -6.56 20.34 2.08
N CYS A 110 -7.69 20.99 2.35
CA CYS A 110 -8.83 21.06 1.45
C CYS A 110 -8.84 22.31 0.55
N GLY A 111 -7.74 23.06 0.54
CA GLY A 111 -7.58 24.35 -0.13
C GLY A 111 -8.23 25.52 0.61
N SER A 112 -7.90 26.74 0.20
CA SER A 112 -8.45 27.98 0.78
C SER A 112 -9.79 28.42 0.19
N GLU A 113 -10.30 27.71 -0.81
CA GLU A 113 -11.55 28.05 -1.51
C GLU A 113 -12.64 26.98 -1.33
N GLY A 114 -13.88 27.46 -1.17
CA GLY A 114 -15.09 26.63 -1.00
C GLY A 114 -15.49 26.37 0.46
N ASP A 115 -16.71 25.87 0.63
CA ASP A 115 -17.22 25.42 1.94
C ASP A 115 -16.57 24.09 2.33
N PRO A 116 -15.93 23.96 3.51
CA PRO A 116 -15.37 22.69 3.97
C PRO A 116 -16.42 21.70 4.46
N SER A 117 -17.69 22.09 4.61
CA SER A 117 -18.73 21.28 5.25
C SER A 117 -19.01 19.95 4.55
N ASN A 118 -18.80 19.85 3.24
CA ASN A 118 -19.00 18.64 2.43
C ASN A 118 -17.69 17.96 2.02
N LYS A 119 -16.57 18.23 2.69
CA LYS A 119 -15.25 17.71 2.31
C LYS A 119 -14.78 16.55 3.19
N TYR A 120 -15.66 15.90 3.94
CA TYR A 120 -15.27 14.77 4.77
C TYR A 120 -15.11 13.50 3.91
N MET A 121 -14.16 12.65 4.32
CA MET A 121 -13.91 11.34 3.73
C MET A 121 -13.77 10.32 4.84
N THR A 122 -14.33 9.13 4.63
CA THR A 122 -14.28 8.03 5.61
C THR A 122 -14.05 6.73 4.88
N THR A 123 -13.10 5.93 5.35
CA THR A 123 -12.86 4.55 4.90
C THR A 123 -12.99 3.57 6.06
N LEU A 124 -13.48 2.39 5.75
CA LEU A 124 -13.42 1.21 6.59
C LEU A 124 -12.37 0.26 6.00
N ASN A 125 -11.38 -0.10 6.82
CA ASN A 125 -10.20 -0.84 6.38
C ASN A 125 -10.09 -2.13 7.17
N TRP A 126 -9.93 -3.26 6.48
CA TRP A 126 -9.71 -4.57 7.08
C TRP A 126 -8.37 -5.13 6.65
N MET A 127 -7.55 -5.51 7.62
CA MET A 127 -6.39 -6.36 7.39
C MET A 127 -6.84 -7.82 7.19
N LEU A 128 -6.39 -8.43 6.10
CA LEU A 128 -6.72 -9.81 5.72
C LEU A 128 -5.54 -10.75 6.02
N THR A 129 -5.43 -11.85 5.29
CA THR A 129 -4.37 -12.86 5.49
C THR A 129 -3.09 -12.52 4.71
N PRO A 130 -1.92 -13.00 5.15
CA PRO A 130 -0.68 -12.81 4.41
C PRO A 130 -0.72 -13.48 3.03
N MET A 131 -0.24 -12.80 1.99
CA MET A 131 -0.17 -13.31 0.61
C MET A 131 0.68 -14.58 0.53
N ASP A 132 1.81 -14.61 1.24
CA ASP A 132 2.76 -15.73 1.30
C ASP A 132 2.25 -16.92 2.14
N GLN A 133 1.11 -16.77 2.82
CA GLN A 133 0.50 -17.80 3.68
C GLN A 133 -0.95 -18.11 3.29
N THR A 134 -1.40 -17.65 2.12
CA THR A 134 -2.76 -17.85 1.63
C THR A 134 -2.74 -18.65 0.34
N GLU A 135 -3.55 -19.72 0.29
CA GLU A 135 -3.67 -20.53 -0.93
C GLU A 135 -4.11 -19.69 -2.15
N PRO A 136 -3.54 -19.91 -3.35
CA PRO A 136 -3.86 -19.12 -4.55
C PRO A 136 -5.36 -19.08 -4.88
N GLU A 137 -6.08 -20.17 -4.62
CA GLU A 137 -7.52 -20.28 -4.84
C GLU A 137 -8.31 -19.31 -3.95
N LYS A 138 -7.86 -19.11 -2.71
CA LYS A 138 -8.48 -18.17 -1.77
C LYS A 138 -8.15 -16.72 -2.14
N ILE A 139 -6.94 -16.45 -2.62
CA ILE A 139 -6.57 -15.13 -3.16
C ILE A 139 -7.50 -14.80 -4.35
N LEU A 140 -7.65 -15.72 -5.30
CA LEU A 140 -8.56 -15.55 -6.44
C LEU A 140 -10.01 -15.34 -5.99
N ALA A 141 -10.49 -16.14 -5.02
CA ALA A 141 -11.83 -15.98 -4.47
C ALA A 141 -12.05 -14.60 -3.83
N LEU A 142 -11.07 -14.06 -3.11
CA LEU A 142 -11.12 -12.70 -2.57
C LEU A 142 -11.13 -11.65 -3.68
N THR A 143 -10.34 -11.82 -4.73
CA THR A 143 -10.35 -10.93 -5.90
C THR A 143 -11.73 -10.90 -6.58
N VAL A 144 -12.32 -12.08 -6.81
CA VAL A 144 -13.67 -12.20 -7.35
C VAL A 144 -14.70 -11.56 -6.41
N LEU A 145 -14.58 -11.79 -5.10
CA LEU A 145 -15.48 -11.20 -4.11
C LEU A 145 -15.40 -9.66 -4.13
N SER A 146 -14.20 -9.09 -4.16
CA SER A 146 -13.99 -7.64 -4.27
C SER A 146 -14.67 -7.07 -5.52
N GLN A 147 -14.51 -7.76 -6.66
CA GLN A 147 -15.17 -7.36 -7.91
C GLN A 147 -16.69 -7.42 -7.81
N LEU A 148 -17.23 -8.51 -7.24
CA LEU A 148 -18.66 -8.65 -7.01
C LEU A 148 -19.19 -7.52 -6.13
N LEU A 149 -18.45 -7.10 -5.10
CA LEU A 149 -18.88 -6.05 -4.17
C LEU A 149 -18.80 -4.63 -4.72
N LEU A 150 -17.79 -4.30 -5.56
CA LEU A 150 -17.47 -2.91 -5.89
C LEU A 150 -17.33 -2.55 -7.38
N SER A 151 -17.12 -3.51 -8.29
CA SER A 151 -16.69 -3.18 -9.66
C SER A 151 -17.72 -2.48 -10.53
N THR A 152 -19.03 -2.63 -10.26
CA THR A 152 -20.09 -2.06 -11.10
C THR A 152 -21.09 -1.26 -10.28
N SER A 153 -21.87 -0.39 -10.92
CA SER A 153 -22.97 0.33 -10.26
C SER A 153 -24.09 -0.59 -9.74
N ALA A 154 -24.15 -1.84 -10.23
CA ALA A 154 -25.07 -2.87 -9.77
C ALA A 154 -24.47 -3.75 -8.65
N SER A 155 -23.17 -3.63 -8.38
CA SER A 155 -22.51 -4.38 -7.30
C SER A 155 -23.11 -3.97 -5.96
N PRO A 156 -23.50 -4.92 -5.08
CA PRO A 156 -24.36 -4.65 -3.94
C PRO A 156 -23.79 -3.63 -2.95
N LEU A 157 -22.49 -3.70 -2.64
CA LEU A 157 -21.87 -2.77 -1.69
C LEU A 157 -21.74 -1.38 -2.31
N ARG A 158 -21.26 -1.28 -3.55
CA ARG A 158 -21.20 -0.01 -4.30
C ARG A 158 -22.57 0.64 -4.40
N LYS A 159 -23.59 -0.13 -4.80
CA LYS A 159 -24.96 0.34 -4.91
C LYS A 159 -25.50 0.84 -3.57
N ALA A 160 -25.29 0.09 -2.49
CA ALA A 160 -25.76 0.49 -1.16
C ALA A 160 -25.12 1.81 -0.69
N LEU A 161 -23.83 2.01 -0.94
CA LEU A 161 -23.13 3.26 -0.60
C LEU A 161 -23.65 4.43 -1.44
N THR A 162 -23.80 4.26 -2.74
CA THR A 162 -24.32 5.31 -3.64
C THR A 162 -25.78 5.66 -3.31
N ASP A 163 -26.64 4.65 -3.12
CA ASP A 163 -28.06 4.86 -2.80
C ASP A 163 -28.28 5.47 -1.41
N SER A 164 -27.29 5.37 -0.50
CA SER A 164 -27.39 5.93 0.86
C SER A 164 -27.47 7.46 0.87
N GLY A 165 -26.94 8.13 -0.16
CA GLY A 165 -26.87 9.58 -0.22
C GLY A 165 -25.98 10.23 0.84
N LEU A 166 -25.14 9.46 1.55
CA LEU A 166 -24.29 9.97 2.63
C LEU A 166 -23.08 10.81 2.15
N GLY A 167 -22.80 10.81 0.85
CA GLY A 167 -21.61 11.41 0.25
C GLY A 167 -21.68 11.30 -1.27
N GLU A 168 -20.67 11.87 -1.93
CA GLU A 168 -20.69 12.14 -3.37
C GLU A 168 -20.15 10.97 -4.21
N ASP A 169 -19.14 10.24 -3.70
CA ASP A 169 -18.47 9.17 -4.45
C ASP A 169 -17.76 8.17 -3.52
N ILE A 170 -17.37 7.01 -4.06
CA ILE A 170 -16.75 5.90 -3.33
C ILE A 170 -15.22 6.02 -3.38
N VAL A 171 -14.57 5.68 -2.25
CA VAL A 171 -13.10 5.63 -2.09
C VAL A 171 -12.67 4.31 -1.44
N GLY A 172 -11.36 4.08 -1.33
CA GLY A 172 -10.76 2.90 -0.66
C GLY A 172 -10.28 1.79 -1.60
N GLY A 173 -10.74 1.74 -2.85
CA GLY A 173 -10.14 0.88 -3.89
C GLY A 173 -10.46 -0.63 -3.79
N GLY A 174 -11.01 -1.12 -2.68
CA GLY A 174 -11.36 -2.52 -2.49
C GLY A 174 -10.20 -3.37 -1.98
N LEU A 175 -10.01 -4.54 -2.58
CA LEU A 175 -8.94 -5.48 -2.20
C LEU A 175 -7.57 -4.99 -2.69
N GLU A 176 -6.63 -4.89 -1.75
CA GLU A 176 -5.21 -4.59 -1.97
C GLU A 176 -4.37 -5.86 -1.75
N THR A 177 -3.50 -6.18 -2.71
CA THR A 177 -2.74 -7.43 -2.76
C THR A 177 -1.24 -7.24 -2.88
N ASP A 178 -0.75 -6.01 -2.97
CA ASP A 178 0.69 -5.74 -3.21
C ASP A 178 1.52 -5.81 -1.92
N LEU A 179 0.88 -5.73 -0.75
CA LEU A 179 1.53 -5.85 0.55
C LEU A 179 1.60 -7.29 1.04
N ARG A 180 2.55 -7.58 1.95
CA ARG A 180 2.69 -8.91 2.56
C ARG A 180 1.38 -9.41 3.18
N GLN A 181 0.63 -8.54 3.84
CA GLN A 181 -0.73 -8.81 4.31
C GLN A 181 -1.72 -8.05 3.43
N MET A 182 -2.64 -8.78 2.80
CA MET A 182 -3.71 -8.17 2.02
C MET A 182 -4.55 -7.25 2.90
N SER A 183 -5.20 -6.26 2.28
CA SER A 183 -6.21 -5.46 2.95
C SER A 183 -7.44 -5.27 2.07
N PHE A 184 -8.56 -4.92 2.68
CA PHE A 184 -9.75 -4.48 1.95
C PHE A 184 -10.18 -3.13 2.50
N SER A 185 -10.32 -2.13 1.64
CA SER A 185 -10.74 -0.79 2.01
C SER A 185 -11.93 -0.33 1.17
N VAL A 186 -12.91 0.29 1.84
CA VAL A 186 -14.08 0.88 1.18
C VAL A 186 -14.59 2.05 2.00
N GLY A 187 -15.03 3.10 1.31
CA GLY A 187 -15.44 4.32 1.95
C GLY A 187 -16.18 5.25 1.02
N MET A 188 -16.41 6.46 1.50
CA MET A 188 -17.00 7.55 0.72
C MET A 188 -16.23 8.86 0.90
N LYS A 189 -16.30 9.72 -0.10
CA LYS A 189 -15.86 11.12 -0.06
C LYS A 189 -17.04 12.04 -0.32
N GLY A 190 -16.89 13.32 0.02
CA GLY A 190 -17.97 14.29 -0.13
C GLY A 190 -19.01 14.20 1.00
N LEU A 191 -18.61 13.71 2.18
CA LEU A 191 -19.51 13.58 3.33
C LEU A 191 -19.71 14.92 4.03
N THR A 192 -20.84 15.05 4.71
CA THR A 192 -21.10 16.10 5.70
C THR A 192 -20.89 15.54 7.11
N LYS A 193 -20.40 16.37 8.03
CA LYS A 193 -20.13 15.96 9.43
C LYS A 193 -21.40 15.81 10.26
#